data_AF-J2T5N9-F1
#
_entry.id   AF-J2T5N9-F1
#
_cell.length_a   1.000
_cell.length_b   1.000
_cell.length_c   1.000
_cell.angle_alpha   90.00
_cell.angle_beta   90.00
_cell.angle_gamma   90.00
#
_symmetry.space_group_name_H-M   'P 1'
#
loop_
_entity.id
_entity.type
_entity.pdbx_description
1 polymer ?
#
loop_
_entity_poly.entity_id
_entity_poly.type
_entity_poly.pdbx_seq_one_letter_code
_entity_poly.pdbx_strand_id
1 'polypeptide(L)'
;VGCHSQMIRPFRAETERYGHYSVAGESVWDHPFLWGSKRTGPDLARVGGRYSDDWQRAHLYNPRNVVPESKMPAYPFLVENKLDGKDTAKKMEVLRTLGVPYTDEDIAGAKDAVKGKTEMDALVAYLQGLGTIIKSKR
;
A
#
# COMPACT_ATOMS: atom_id res chain seq x y z
N VAL A 1 5.17 4.17 7.50
CA VAL A 1 6.34 3.27 7.60
C VAL A 1 6.82 2.96 9.02
N GLY A 2 6.72 3.87 10.01
CA GLY A 2 7.37 3.65 11.32
C GLY A 2 6.91 2.42 12.13
N CYS A 3 5.74 1.86 11.84
CA CYS A 3 5.20 0.67 12.52
C CYS A 3 5.23 -0.60 11.65
N HIS A 4 5.29 -0.48 10.34
CA HIS A 4 5.08 -1.57 9.39
C HIS A 4 6.21 -1.60 8.36
N SER A 5 6.79 -2.77 8.17
CA SER A 5 7.75 -3.01 7.09
C SER A 5 7.06 -3.52 5.83
N GLN A 6 7.72 -3.33 4.70
CA GLN A 6 7.39 -3.96 3.42
C GLN A 6 8.63 -4.69 2.88
N MET A 7 9.16 -5.64 3.65
CA MET A 7 10.34 -6.43 3.27
C MET A 7 10.38 -7.74 4.06
N ILE A 8 9.95 -8.83 3.44
CA ILE A 8 9.96 -10.16 4.05
C ILE A 8 11.34 -10.79 3.86
N ARG A 9 11.95 -11.22 4.96
CA ARG A 9 13.30 -11.83 4.94
C ARG A 9 13.23 -13.30 4.49
N PRO A 10 14.29 -13.85 3.87
CA PRO A 10 14.33 -15.22 3.36
C PRO A 10 14.55 -16.26 4.47
N PHE A 11 13.73 -16.21 5.52
CA PHE A 11 13.68 -17.20 6.58
C PHE A 11 12.36 -17.95 6.55
N ARG A 12 12.39 -19.27 6.75
CA ARG A 12 11.19 -20.11 6.76
C ARG A 12 10.06 -19.51 7.61
N ALA A 13 10.35 -19.09 8.83
CA ALA A 13 9.33 -18.56 9.74
C ALA A 13 8.66 -17.26 9.24
N GLU A 14 9.37 -16.43 8.47
CA GLU A 14 8.76 -15.25 7.83
C GLU A 14 7.93 -15.66 6.63
N THR A 15 8.41 -16.61 5.84
CA THR A 15 7.67 -17.15 4.69
C THR A 15 6.34 -17.74 5.11
N GLU A 16 6.30 -18.57 6.16
CA GLU A 16 5.04 -19.14 6.68
C GLU A 16 4.06 -18.05 7.15
N ARG A 17 4.59 -16.97 7.75
CA ARG A 17 3.77 -15.91 8.36
C ARG A 17 3.20 -14.93 7.34
N TYR A 18 4.04 -14.50 6.40
CA TYR A 18 3.77 -13.39 5.50
C TYR A 18 3.64 -13.81 4.04
N GLY A 19 4.18 -14.96 3.64
CA GLY A 19 4.28 -15.40 2.25
C GLY A 19 5.70 -15.27 1.70
N HIS A 20 5.87 -15.50 0.40
CA HIS A 20 7.19 -15.51 -0.25
C HIS A 20 8.05 -14.29 0.12
N TYR A 21 9.33 -14.53 0.38
CA TYR A 21 10.28 -13.47 0.72
C TYR A 21 10.29 -12.37 -0.37
N SER A 22 10.56 -11.14 0.04
CA SER A 22 10.58 -10.00 -0.87
C SER A 22 11.80 -10.09 -1.80
N VAL A 23 11.62 -9.72 -3.06
CA VAL A 23 12.71 -9.65 -4.04
C VAL A 23 12.89 -8.22 -4.55
N ALA A 24 14.11 -7.90 -4.99
CA ALA A 24 14.47 -6.55 -5.40
C ALA A 24 13.58 -6.00 -6.52
N GLY A 25 13.13 -6.86 -7.44
CA GLY A 25 12.27 -6.50 -8.57
C GLY A 25 10.94 -5.83 -8.19
N GLU A 26 10.47 -6.02 -6.96
CA GLU A 26 9.16 -5.52 -6.51
C GLU A 26 9.18 -4.05 -6.13
N SER A 27 10.34 -3.54 -5.69
CA SER A 27 10.53 -2.16 -5.27
C SER A 27 11.24 -1.31 -6.31
N VAL A 28 11.35 -1.80 -7.56
CA VAL A 28 12.05 -1.09 -8.65
C VAL A 28 11.43 0.27 -8.92
N TRP A 29 10.12 0.42 -8.73
CA TRP A 29 9.38 1.67 -8.95
C TRP A 29 9.03 2.42 -7.66
N ASP A 30 9.55 1.96 -6.50
CA ASP A 30 9.30 2.62 -5.22
C ASP A 30 10.25 3.81 -5.02
N HIS A 31 9.73 5.02 -5.19
CA HIS A 31 10.48 6.26 -4.97
C HIS A 31 9.84 7.12 -3.86
N PRO A 32 10.40 7.13 -2.63
CA PRO A 32 11.48 6.28 -2.13
C PRO A 32 11.00 4.86 -1.79
N PHE A 33 11.94 3.95 -1.54
CA PHE A 33 11.63 2.62 -1.02
C PHE A 33 10.92 2.70 0.34
N LEU A 34 9.97 1.80 0.59
CA LEU A 34 9.19 1.74 1.85
C LEU A 34 9.50 0.50 2.69
N TRP A 35 10.70 -0.07 2.54
CA TRP A 35 11.18 -1.13 3.42
C TRP A 35 11.25 -0.60 4.85
N GLY A 36 10.70 -1.35 5.79
CA GLY A 36 10.67 -0.91 7.18
C GLY A 36 11.96 -1.26 7.92
N SER A 37 12.30 -0.43 8.89
CA SER A 37 13.35 -0.71 9.87
C SER A 37 12.79 -1.18 11.23
N LYS A 38 11.46 -1.19 11.38
CA LYS A 38 10.76 -1.59 12.61
C LYS A 38 9.45 -2.30 12.28
N ARG A 39 9.05 -3.23 13.16
CA ARG A 39 7.76 -3.94 13.13
C ARG A 39 7.06 -3.80 14.47
N THR A 40 6.28 -2.73 14.63
CA THR A 40 5.31 -2.60 15.73
C THR A 40 4.00 -3.30 15.35
N GLY A 41 3.59 -3.15 14.09
CA GLY A 41 2.60 -4.00 13.44
C GLY A 41 3.25 -5.01 12.48
N PRO A 42 2.44 -5.89 11.86
CA PRO A 42 2.93 -6.91 10.93
C PRO A 42 3.57 -6.31 9.66
N ASP A 43 4.34 -7.13 8.94
CA ASP A 43 4.82 -6.77 7.59
C ASP A 43 3.64 -6.70 6.60
N LEU A 44 3.67 -5.73 5.69
CA LEU A 44 2.61 -5.44 4.71
C LEU A 44 2.97 -5.84 3.28
N ALA A 45 4.17 -6.34 3.00
CA ALA A 45 4.65 -6.61 1.63
C ALA A 45 3.78 -7.60 0.85
N ARG A 46 2.92 -8.37 1.53
CA ARG A 46 2.03 -9.40 0.96
C ARG A 46 0.60 -9.29 1.49
N VAL A 47 0.15 -8.07 1.79
CA VAL A 47 -1.22 -7.87 2.32
C VAL A 47 -2.27 -7.87 1.20
N GLY A 48 -1.87 -7.67 -0.06
CA GLY A 48 -2.78 -7.69 -1.21
C GLY A 48 -3.60 -8.97 -1.28
N GLY A 49 -4.92 -8.84 -1.32
CA GLY A 49 -5.87 -9.96 -1.37
C GLY A 49 -5.97 -10.79 -0.07
N ARG A 50 -5.22 -10.47 0.98
CA ARG A 50 -5.26 -11.22 2.25
C ARG A 50 -6.48 -10.86 3.11
N TYR A 51 -6.96 -9.62 2.98
CA TYR A 51 -8.13 -9.09 3.68
C TYR A 51 -9.05 -8.39 2.67
N SER A 52 -10.36 -8.39 2.93
CA SER A 52 -11.31 -7.65 2.10
C SER A 52 -11.13 -6.13 2.28
N ASP A 53 -11.58 -5.37 1.29
CA ASP A 53 -11.60 -3.91 1.36
C ASP A 53 -12.42 -3.41 2.57
N ASP A 54 -13.53 -4.07 2.88
CA ASP A 54 -14.36 -3.75 4.05
C ASP A 54 -13.59 -3.96 5.36
N TRP A 55 -12.81 -5.05 5.45
CA TRP A 55 -11.95 -5.26 6.62
C TRP A 55 -10.89 -4.18 6.72
N GLN A 56 -10.24 -3.81 5.61
CA GLN A 56 -9.23 -2.74 5.61
C GLN A 56 -9.83 -1.41 6.05
N ARG A 57 -11.03 -1.06 5.54
CA ARG A 57 -11.75 0.16 5.93
C ARG A 57 -12.11 0.16 7.41
N ALA A 58 -12.67 -0.93 7.92
CA ALA A 58 -13.03 -1.05 9.33
C ALA A 58 -11.79 -0.98 10.24
N HIS A 59 -10.71 -1.68 9.87
CA HIS A 59 -9.45 -1.68 10.58
C HIS A 59 -8.80 -0.30 10.59
N LEU A 60 -8.74 0.40 9.46
CA LEU A 60 -8.16 1.75 9.39
C LEU A 60 -9.00 2.79 10.16
N TYR A 61 -10.34 2.68 10.08
CA TYR A 61 -11.23 3.58 10.79
C TYR A 61 -11.05 3.49 12.31
N ASN A 62 -11.05 2.27 12.86
CA ASN A 62 -10.68 2.02 14.24
C ASN A 62 -10.12 0.59 14.41
N PRO A 63 -8.79 0.43 14.52
CA PRO A 63 -8.17 -0.90 14.58
C PRO A 63 -8.69 -1.76 15.74
N ARG A 64 -9.04 -1.13 16.87
CA ARG A 64 -9.51 -1.84 18.06
C ARG A 64 -10.93 -2.41 17.91
N ASN A 65 -11.69 -2.00 16.89
CA ASN A 65 -13.00 -2.58 16.63
C ASN A 65 -12.91 -3.99 16.03
N VAL A 66 -11.83 -4.30 15.31
CA VAL A 66 -11.64 -5.60 14.64
C VAL A 66 -10.47 -6.41 15.21
N VAL A 67 -9.55 -5.74 15.88
CA VAL A 67 -8.43 -6.34 16.64
C VAL A 67 -8.33 -5.63 17.98
N PRO A 68 -9.05 -6.09 19.03
CA PRO A 68 -9.18 -5.37 20.31
C PRO A 68 -7.86 -4.95 20.97
N GLU A 69 -6.83 -5.77 20.84
CA GLU A 69 -5.49 -5.55 21.39
C GLU A 69 -4.57 -4.67 20.52
N SER A 70 -5.08 -4.16 19.38
CA SER A 70 -4.28 -3.38 18.44
C SER A 70 -3.76 -2.08 19.07
N LYS A 71 -2.48 -1.80 18.84
CA LYS A 71 -1.82 -0.54 19.22
C LYS A 71 -1.73 0.45 18.06
N MET A 72 -2.22 0.07 16.87
CA MET A 72 -2.23 0.95 15.71
C MET A 72 -3.16 2.14 15.99
N PRO A 73 -2.80 3.39 15.66
CA PRO A 73 -3.70 4.54 15.76
C PRO A 73 -4.94 4.40 14.88
N ALA A 74 -6.02 5.10 15.23
CA ALA A 74 -7.21 5.18 14.38
C ALA A 74 -7.03 6.29 13.32
N TYR A 75 -7.48 6.04 12.10
CA TYR A 75 -7.40 6.96 10.96
C TYR A 75 -8.78 7.27 10.35
N PRO A 76 -9.78 7.71 11.13
CA PRO A 76 -11.15 7.91 10.64
C PRO A 76 -11.25 9.05 9.62
N PHE A 77 -10.37 10.06 9.72
CA PHE A 77 -10.32 11.21 8.81
C PHE A 77 -10.11 10.82 7.34
N LEU A 78 -9.55 9.62 7.07
CA LEU A 78 -9.37 9.12 5.71
C LEU A 78 -10.72 8.95 4.96
N VAL A 79 -11.82 8.76 5.70
CA VAL A 79 -13.17 8.66 5.12
C VAL A 79 -13.72 10.04 4.73
N GLU A 80 -13.32 11.08 5.46
CA GLU A 80 -13.83 12.44 5.29
C GLU A 80 -13.07 13.19 4.19
N ASN A 81 -11.76 12.96 4.10
CA ASN A 81 -10.89 13.62 3.13
C ASN A 81 -11.09 13.06 1.72
N LYS A 82 -11.29 13.96 0.76
CA LYS A 82 -11.44 13.63 -0.67
C LYS A 82 -10.24 14.10 -1.47
N LEU A 83 -9.79 13.25 -2.38
CA LEU A 83 -8.75 13.57 -3.34
C LEU A 83 -9.30 14.50 -4.44
N ASP A 84 -8.60 15.61 -4.69
CA ASP A 84 -8.90 16.53 -5.80
C ASP A 84 -8.21 16.11 -7.12
N GLY A 85 -7.21 15.24 -7.03
CA GLY A 85 -6.39 14.76 -8.13
C GLY A 85 -5.47 15.81 -8.75
N LYS A 86 -5.32 16.99 -8.13
CA LYS A 86 -4.61 18.14 -8.70
C LYS A 86 -3.17 17.80 -9.10
N ASP A 87 -2.47 17.08 -8.23
CA ASP A 87 -1.03 16.80 -8.39
C ASP A 87 -0.75 15.40 -8.95
N THR A 88 -1.76 14.58 -9.24
CA THR A 88 -1.56 13.17 -9.65
C THR A 88 -0.78 13.08 -10.97
N ALA A 89 -1.20 13.85 -11.99
CA ALA A 89 -0.49 13.93 -13.26
C ALA A 89 0.96 14.39 -13.06
N LYS A 90 1.19 15.40 -12.21
CA LYS A 90 2.54 15.91 -11.95
C LYS A 90 3.42 14.87 -11.26
N LYS A 91 2.88 14.11 -10.31
CA LYS A 91 3.60 13.01 -9.64
C LYS A 91 4.00 11.92 -10.64
N MET A 92 3.10 11.55 -11.54
CA MET A 92 3.38 10.54 -12.57
C MET A 92 4.41 11.02 -13.59
N GLU A 93 4.36 12.28 -14.02
CA GLU A 93 5.41 12.90 -14.83
C GLU A 93 6.78 12.81 -14.14
N VAL A 94 6.85 13.17 -12.86
CA VAL A 94 8.09 13.14 -12.09
C VAL A 94 8.60 11.70 -11.94
N LEU A 95 7.73 10.75 -11.59
CA LEU A 95 8.10 9.33 -11.51
C LEU A 95 8.57 8.79 -12.86
N ARG A 96 8.00 9.27 -13.97
CA ARG A 96 8.48 8.97 -15.32
C ARG A 96 9.90 9.46 -15.56
N THR A 97 10.25 10.67 -15.09
CA THR A 97 11.64 11.15 -15.15
C THR A 97 12.60 10.32 -14.29
N LEU A 98 12.09 9.61 -13.26
CA LEU A 98 12.86 8.70 -12.41
C LEU A 98 12.92 7.26 -12.95
N GLY A 99 12.31 6.98 -14.11
CA GLY A 99 12.37 5.69 -14.79
C GLY A 99 11.12 4.81 -14.65
N VAL A 100 10.06 5.28 -13.98
CA VAL A 100 8.77 4.56 -13.93
C VAL A 100 8.08 4.67 -15.29
N PRO A 101 7.68 3.56 -15.95
CA PRO A 101 7.24 3.58 -17.34
C PRO A 101 5.77 4.00 -17.52
N TYR A 102 5.36 5.14 -16.95
CA TYR A 102 4.01 5.69 -17.18
C TYR A 102 3.84 6.16 -18.63
N THR A 103 2.72 5.81 -19.25
CA THR A 103 2.38 6.26 -20.60
C THR A 103 1.74 7.66 -20.59
N ASP A 104 1.59 8.27 -21.76
CA ASP A 104 0.87 9.54 -21.87
C ASP A 104 -0.63 9.37 -21.54
N GLU A 105 -1.20 8.20 -21.85
CA GLU A 105 -2.58 7.86 -21.49
C GLU A 105 -2.77 7.76 -19.98
N ASP A 106 -1.81 7.14 -19.28
CA ASP A 106 -1.82 7.07 -17.81
C ASP A 106 -1.88 8.48 -17.20
N ILE A 107 -1.05 9.40 -17.69
CA ILE A 107 -0.93 10.76 -17.17
C ILE A 107 -2.16 11.61 -17.52
N ALA A 108 -2.67 11.50 -18.75
CA ALA A 108 -3.81 12.28 -19.23
C ALA A 108 -5.09 12.00 -18.42
N GLY A 109 -5.34 10.75 -18.03
CA GLY A 109 -6.50 10.34 -17.22
C GLY A 109 -6.29 10.40 -15.70
N ALA A 110 -5.08 10.66 -15.24
CA ALA A 110 -4.68 10.49 -13.84
C ALA A 110 -5.52 11.27 -12.83
N LYS A 111 -5.86 12.52 -13.16
CA LYS A 111 -6.63 13.40 -12.28
C LYS A 111 -8.05 12.87 -12.08
N ASP A 112 -8.73 12.55 -13.18
CA ASP A 112 -10.13 12.13 -13.15
C ASP A 112 -10.26 10.71 -12.56
N ALA A 113 -9.24 9.86 -12.70
CA ALA A 113 -9.19 8.55 -12.08
C ALA A 113 -9.27 8.59 -10.54
N VAL A 114 -8.75 9.65 -9.91
CA VAL A 114 -8.70 9.77 -8.43
C VAL A 114 -9.66 10.82 -7.88
N LYS A 115 -10.12 11.78 -8.69
CA LYS A 115 -10.94 12.90 -8.23
C LYS A 115 -12.23 12.40 -7.56
N GLY A 116 -12.49 12.88 -6.35
CA GLY A 116 -13.68 12.55 -5.57
C GLY A 116 -13.60 11.23 -4.81
N LYS A 117 -12.56 10.41 -5.01
CA LYS A 117 -12.25 9.27 -4.15
C LYS A 117 -11.81 9.77 -2.77
N THR A 118 -12.11 9.00 -1.73
CA THR A 118 -11.63 9.31 -0.38
C THR A 118 -10.17 8.91 -0.21
N GLU A 119 -9.46 9.49 0.75
CA GLU A 119 -8.12 9.01 1.12
C GLU A 119 -8.14 7.54 1.56
N MET A 120 -9.24 7.10 2.18
CA MET A 120 -9.49 5.70 2.53
C MET A 120 -9.51 4.81 1.28
N ASP A 121 -10.22 5.22 0.22
CA ASP A 121 -10.25 4.46 -1.04
C ASP A 121 -8.85 4.31 -1.63
N ALA A 122 -8.06 5.39 -1.64
CA ALA A 122 -6.70 5.39 -2.15
C ALA A 122 -5.78 4.48 -1.33
N LEU A 123 -5.87 4.54 0.01
CA LEU A 123 -5.02 3.72 0.88
C LEU A 123 -5.38 2.24 0.77
N VAL A 124 -6.67 1.90 0.70
CA VAL A 124 -7.11 0.52 0.48
C VAL A 124 -6.63 0.02 -0.88
N ALA A 125 -6.78 0.81 -1.95
CA ALA A 125 -6.27 0.44 -3.28
C ALA A 125 -4.76 0.18 -3.27
N TYR A 126 -3.98 1.02 -2.57
CA TYR A 126 -2.55 0.80 -2.39
C TYR A 126 -2.24 -0.52 -1.66
N LEU A 127 -2.89 -0.76 -0.51
CA LEU A 127 -2.68 -1.97 0.28
C LEU A 127 -3.04 -3.24 -0.49
N GLN A 128 -4.12 -3.19 -1.30
CA GLN A 128 -4.52 -4.32 -2.14
C GLN A 128 -3.53 -4.61 -3.26
N GLY A 129 -2.74 -3.62 -3.70
CA GLY A 129 -1.68 -3.81 -4.68
C GLY A 129 -0.42 -4.48 -4.13
N LEU A 130 -0.18 -4.43 -2.80
CA LEU A 130 1.07 -4.87 -2.21
C LEU A 130 1.30 -6.37 -2.35
N GLY A 131 2.37 -6.71 -3.07
CA GLY A 131 2.87 -8.07 -3.23
C GLY A 131 2.15 -8.92 -4.26
N THR A 132 1.24 -8.34 -5.06
CA THR A 132 0.45 -9.04 -6.09
C THR A 132 1.18 -9.19 -7.42
N ILE A 133 2.24 -8.39 -7.65
CA ILE A 133 3.05 -8.41 -8.88
C ILE A 133 3.80 -9.74 -9.04
N ILE A 134 4.14 -10.39 -7.92
CA ILE A 134 4.80 -11.71 -7.94
C ILE A 134 3.79 -12.83 -7.80
N LYS A 135 3.80 -13.73 -8.79
CA LYS A 135 3.10 -15.01 -8.71
C LYS A 135 3.96 -16.00 -7.94
N SER A 136 3.76 -16.08 -6.63
CA SER A 136 4.36 -17.13 -5.80
C SER A 136 3.28 -18.02 -5.20
N LYS A 137 3.52 -19.34 -5.14
CA LYS A 137 2.67 -20.23 -4.32
C LYS A 137 2.86 -19.86 -2.85
N ARG A 138 1.75 -19.83 -2.11
CA ARG A 138 1.76 -19.78 -0.65
C ARG A 138 2.09 -21.15 -0.10
#